data_AF-A0A059DSU6-F1
#
_entry.id   AF-A0A059DSU6-F1
#
_cell.length_a   1.000
_cell.length_b   1.000
_cell.length_c   1.000
_cell.angle_alpha   90.00
_cell.angle_beta   90.00
_cell.angle_gamma   90.00
#
_symmetry.space_group_name_H-M   'P 1'
#
loop_
_entity.id
_entity.type
_entity.pdbx_description
1 polymer ?
#
loop_
_entity_poly.entity_id
_entity_poly.type
_entity_poly.pdbx_seq_one_letter_code
_entity_poly.pdbx_strand_id
1 'polypeptide(L)'
;MVISLDSPGAPPFVEDVEIGEFLWTEDELPLLPDTDVVAALEDILPQAGHRDILMRVKATGWASLRAQSELDAAAAQCGPNFAHFELSKEHLKTSYNEADIDEIDKGGALRLAAGRLKEDAESESLSSEDRSISAGALARLYSYVKEAEE
;
A
#
# COMPACT_ATOMS: atom_id res chain seq x y z
N MET A 1 26.95 -15.47 -11.99
CA MET A 1 28.35 -15.70 -11.58
C MET A 1 29.01 -16.67 -12.56
N VAL A 2 30.18 -16.29 -13.07
CA VAL A 2 31.03 -17.10 -13.95
C VAL A 2 32.37 -17.29 -13.24
N ILE A 3 32.94 -18.50 -13.34
CA ILE A 3 34.23 -18.85 -12.73
C ILE A 3 35.15 -19.39 -13.84
N SER A 4 36.35 -18.83 -13.93
CA SER A 4 37.40 -19.23 -14.88
C SER A 4 38.67 -19.67 -14.14
N LEU A 5 39.33 -20.72 -14.65
CA LEU A 5 40.58 -21.26 -14.13
C LEU A 5 41.61 -21.38 -15.26
N ASP A 6 42.69 -20.61 -15.16
CA ASP A 6 43.73 -20.56 -16.21
C ASP A 6 44.59 -21.83 -16.27
N SER A 7 44.76 -22.53 -15.14
CA SER A 7 45.48 -23.82 -15.07
C SER A 7 45.16 -24.57 -13.76
N PRO A 8 45.44 -25.89 -13.68
CA PRO A 8 45.28 -26.65 -12.45
C PRO A 8 46.09 -26.05 -11.29
N GLY A 9 45.42 -25.63 -10.22
CA GLY A 9 46.05 -25.05 -9.02
C GLY A 9 46.22 -23.52 -9.06
N ALA A 10 45.85 -22.84 -10.15
CA ALA A 10 45.77 -21.38 -10.17
C ALA A 10 44.57 -20.88 -9.34
N PRO A 11 44.64 -19.68 -8.74
CA PRO A 11 43.50 -19.10 -8.05
C PRO A 11 42.34 -18.86 -9.05
N PRO A 12 41.09 -19.18 -8.68
CA PRO A 12 39.94 -18.97 -9.56
C PRO A 12 39.70 -17.48 -9.78
N PHE A 13 39.43 -17.11 -11.03
CA PHE A 13 38.86 -15.82 -11.38
C PHE A 13 37.34 -15.92 -11.30
N VAL A 14 36.72 -15.14 -10.41
CA VAL A 14 35.28 -15.13 -10.20
C VAL A 14 34.75 -13.77 -10.64
N GLU A 15 33.78 -13.80 -11.55
CA GLU A 15 33.09 -12.60 -12.04
C GLU A 15 31.58 -12.74 -11.83
N ASP A 16 30.99 -11.72 -11.24
CA ASP A 16 29.54 -11.61 -11.16
C ASP A 16 29.00 -11.13 -12.49
N VAL A 17 28.08 -11.91 -13.05
CA VAL A 17 27.38 -11.61 -14.29
C VAL A 17 25.94 -11.34 -13.91
N GLU A 18 25.51 -10.11 -14.17
CA GLU A 18 24.12 -9.68 -14.00
C GLU A 18 23.26 -10.39 -15.03
N ILE A 19 22.39 -11.27 -14.54
CA ILE A 19 21.46 -12.10 -15.33
C ILE A 19 20.00 -11.73 -15.06
N GLY A 20 19.74 -10.84 -14.10
CA GLY A 20 18.42 -10.38 -13.74
C GLY A 20 18.02 -9.19 -14.61
N GLU A 21 16.85 -9.28 -15.26
CA GLU A 21 16.25 -8.19 -16.02
C GLU A 21 15.39 -7.27 -15.14
N PHE A 22 14.90 -7.81 -14.01
CA PHE A 22 14.07 -7.07 -13.06
C PHE A 22 14.67 -7.08 -11.65
N LEU A 23 14.62 -5.93 -11.00
CA LEU A 23 14.92 -5.76 -9.59
C LEU A 23 13.64 -5.91 -8.77
N TRP A 24 13.62 -6.84 -7.81
CA TRP A 24 12.50 -6.98 -6.89
C TRP A 24 12.81 -6.26 -5.57
N THR A 25 11.97 -5.29 -5.19
CA THR A 25 12.12 -4.56 -3.93
C THR A 25 10.84 -4.61 -3.10
N GLU A 26 11.02 -4.53 -1.79
CA GLU A 26 9.95 -4.42 -0.82
C GLU A 26 10.35 -3.38 0.22
N ASP A 27 9.55 -2.32 0.35
CA ASP A 27 9.81 -1.21 1.26
C ASP A 27 8.61 -0.98 2.19
N GLU A 28 8.90 -0.69 3.46
CA GLU A 28 7.88 -0.35 4.45
C GLU A 28 7.58 1.15 4.39
N LEU A 29 6.29 1.49 4.44
CA LEU A 29 5.78 2.85 4.53
C LEU A 29 5.10 3.03 5.90
N PRO A 30 5.84 3.46 6.93
CA PRO A 30 5.27 3.74 8.25
C PRO A 30 4.48 5.04 8.25
N LEU A 31 3.19 4.97 8.58
CA LEU A 31 2.28 6.10 8.59
C LEU A 31 1.78 6.44 10.00
N LEU A 32 1.68 7.74 10.28
CA LEU A 32 1.01 8.31 11.44
C LEU A 32 -0.31 8.98 10.98
N PRO A 33 -1.27 9.22 11.89
CA PRO A 33 -2.60 9.74 11.52
C PRO A 33 -2.60 11.05 10.72
N ASP A 34 -1.62 11.93 10.97
CA ASP A 34 -1.49 13.24 10.32
C ASP A 34 -0.37 13.29 9.26
N THR A 35 0.15 12.13 8.85
CA THR A 35 1.17 12.05 7.80
C THR A 35 0.56 12.41 6.44
N ASP A 36 1.25 13.25 5.68
CA ASP A 36 1.00 13.41 4.25
C ASP A 36 1.42 12.12 3.54
N VAL A 37 0.43 11.28 3.26
CA VAL A 37 0.64 9.93 2.70
C VAL A 37 1.16 9.95 1.27
N VAL A 38 0.87 11.01 0.51
CA VAL A 38 1.32 11.13 -0.88
C VAL A 38 2.80 11.48 -0.88
N ALA A 39 3.20 12.50 -0.12
CA ALA A 39 4.60 12.86 0.03
C ALA A 39 5.43 11.70 0.61
N ALA A 40 4.89 10.99 1.62
CA ALA A 40 5.57 9.85 2.22
C ALA A 40 5.76 8.68 1.23
N LEU A 41 4.78 8.43 0.34
CA LEU A 41 4.93 7.46 -0.73
C LEU A 41 5.99 7.91 -1.73
N GLU A 42 5.94 9.15 -2.22
CA GLU A 42 6.90 9.69 -3.18
C GLU A 42 8.36 9.63 -2.68
N ASP A 43 8.58 9.88 -1.39
CA ASP A 43 9.90 9.85 -0.76
C ASP A 43 10.56 8.45 -0.78
N ILE A 44 9.76 7.38 -0.77
CA ILE A 44 10.28 6.00 -0.80
C ILE A 44 10.39 5.44 -2.21
N LEU A 45 9.78 6.09 -3.21
CA LEU A 45 9.88 5.60 -4.58
C LEU A 45 11.31 5.79 -5.10
N PRO A 46 11.86 4.81 -5.84
CA PRO A 46 13.14 4.98 -6.51
C PRO A 46 13.09 6.18 -7.45
N GLN A 47 14.21 6.85 -7.69
CA GLN A 47 14.24 8.06 -8.55
C GLN A 47 14.41 7.74 -10.04
N ALA A 48 14.82 6.50 -10.38
CA ALA A 48 15.07 6.05 -11.73
C ALA A 48 14.85 4.53 -11.86
N GLY A 49 14.78 4.04 -13.10
CA GLY A 49 14.75 2.60 -13.38
C GLY A 49 13.42 1.91 -13.12
N HIS A 50 12.32 2.65 -12.92
CA HIS A 50 11.01 2.09 -12.54
C HIS A 50 10.58 0.91 -13.42
N ARG A 51 10.80 1.02 -14.73
CA ARG A 51 10.37 0.01 -15.73
C ARG A 51 11.00 -1.36 -15.55
N ASP A 52 12.12 -1.44 -14.84
CA ASP A 52 12.85 -2.68 -14.57
C ASP A 52 12.69 -3.09 -13.09
N ILE A 53 11.76 -2.47 -12.35
CA ILE A 53 11.53 -2.73 -10.93
C ILE A 53 10.15 -3.35 -10.72
N LEU A 54 10.14 -4.47 -9.99
CA LEU A 54 8.96 -5.03 -9.34
C LEU A 54 8.98 -4.52 -7.89
N MET A 55 8.05 -3.65 -7.49
CA MET A 55 8.05 -3.03 -6.16
C MET A 55 6.81 -3.41 -5.37
N ARG A 56 6.99 -3.78 -4.10
CA ARG A 56 5.92 -3.88 -3.10
C ARG A 56 6.12 -2.82 -2.02
N VAL A 57 5.11 -2.00 -1.79
CA VAL A 57 5.08 -1.06 -0.67
C VAL A 57 4.17 -1.61 0.43
N LYS A 58 4.67 -1.73 1.66
CA LYS A 58 3.90 -2.18 2.83
C LYS A 58 3.54 -1.00 3.72
N ALA A 59 2.31 -0.51 3.58
CA ALA A 59 1.80 0.52 4.48
C ALA A 59 1.52 -0.07 5.87
N THR A 60 2.05 0.58 6.89
CA THR A 60 1.93 0.17 8.30
C THR A 60 1.53 1.36 9.17
N GLY A 61 0.98 1.09 10.35
CA GLY A 61 0.63 2.15 11.32
C GLY A 61 -0.83 2.57 11.23
N TRP A 62 -1.11 3.87 11.20
CA TRP A 62 -2.48 4.41 11.25
C TRP A 62 -2.69 5.47 10.18
N ALA A 63 -3.82 5.41 9.48
CA ALA A 63 -4.26 6.40 8.52
C ALA A 63 -5.78 6.61 8.56
N SER A 64 -6.24 7.83 8.33
CA SER A 64 -7.67 8.13 8.19
C SER A 64 -8.26 7.50 6.92
N LEU A 65 -9.59 7.45 6.82
CA LEU A 65 -10.25 6.97 5.59
C LEU A 65 -9.86 7.82 4.37
N ARG A 66 -9.77 9.15 4.55
CA ARG A 66 -9.28 10.06 3.51
C ARG A 66 -7.85 9.74 3.11
N ALA A 67 -6.94 9.64 4.08
CA ALA A 67 -5.53 9.34 3.80
C ALA A 67 -5.36 7.98 3.11
N GLN A 68 -6.14 6.97 3.47
CA GLN A 68 -6.11 5.68 2.76
C GLN A 68 -6.58 5.80 1.30
N SER A 69 -7.58 6.63 1.02
CA SER A 69 -8.07 6.90 -0.33
C SER A 69 -7.05 7.69 -1.15
N GLU A 70 -6.42 8.72 -0.57
CA GLU A 70 -5.35 9.50 -1.20
C GLU A 70 -4.13 8.62 -1.53
N LEU A 71 -3.76 7.71 -0.62
CA LEU A 71 -2.68 6.76 -0.84
C LEU A 71 -2.99 5.76 -1.97
N ASP A 72 -4.22 5.25 -2.05
CA ASP A 72 -4.65 4.37 -3.15
C ASP A 72 -4.60 5.09 -4.50
N ALA A 73 -5.03 6.37 -4.54
CA ALA A 73 -4.96 7.18 -5.75
C ALA A 73 -3.51 7.45 -6.19
N ALA A 74 -2.63 7.81 -5.24
CA ALA A 74 -1.21 8.02 -5.53
C ALA A 74 -0.53 6.74 -6.03
N ALA A 75 -0.81 5.59 -5.41
CA ALA A 75 -0.34 4.29 -5.85
C ALA A 75 -0.82 3.92 -7.26
N ALA A 76 -2.10 4.17 -7.57
CA ALA A 76 -2.65 3.96 -8.91
C ALA A 76 -2.01 4.87 -9.97
N GLN A 77 -1.63 6.09 -9.58
CA GLN A 77 -0.99 7.05 -10.47
C GLN A 77 0.48 6.71 -10.76
N CYS A 78 1.24 6.23 -9.78
CA CYS A 78 2.66 5.88 -9.96
C CYS A 78 2.87 4.45 -10.48
N GLY A 79 1.97 3.52 -10.15
CA GLY A 79 2.09 2.10 -10.49
C GLY A 79 2.42 1.79 -11.95
N PRO A 80 1.82 2.45 -12.96
CA PRO A 80 2.13 2.23 -14.38
C PRO A 80 3.57 2.52 -14.80
N ASN A 81 4.36 3.22 -13.96
CA ASN A 81 5.77 3.47 -14.24
C ASN A 81 6.65 2.25 -13.95
N PHE A 82 6.16 1.30 -13.15
CA PHE A 82 6.89 0.11 -12.72
C PHE A 82 6.63 -1.11 -13.61
N ALA A 83 7.54 -2.09 -13.60
CA ALA A 83 7.25 -3.40 -14.18
C ALA A 83 6.09 -4.09 -13.46
N HIS A 84 6.06 -3.93 -12.13
CA HIS A 84 4.95 -4.32 -11.26
C HIS A 84 4.98 -3.44 -10.01
N PHE A 85 3.82 -2.99 -9.56
CA PHE A 85 3.68 -2.22 -8.33
C PHE A 85 2.52 -2.78 -7.52
N GLU A 86 2.75 -3.04 -6.24
CA GLU A 86 1.73 -3.47 -5.30
C GLU A 86 1.80 -2.66 -4.01
N LEU A 87 0.68 -2.04 -3.62
CA LEU A 87 0.50 -1.45 -2.30
C LEU A 87 -0.23 -2.45 -1.40
N SER A 88 0.43 -2.94 -0.36
CA SER A 88 -0.19 -3.73 0.71
C SER A 88 -0.55 -2.85 1.90
N LYS A 89 -1.80 -2.97 2.35
CA LYS A 89 -2.34 -2.27 3.53
C LYS A 89 -2.69 -3.23 4.68
N GLU A 90 -2.20 -4.46 4.62
CA GLU A 90 -2.55 -5.53 5.59
C GLU A 90 -2.24 -5.15 7.05
N HIS A 91 -1.22 -4.29 7.26
CA HIS A 91 -0.80 -3.82 8.57
C HIS A 91 -1.12 -2.34 8.82
N LEU A 92 -1.88 -1.72 7.92
CA LEU A 92 -2.35 -0.35 8.07
C LEU A 92 -3.71 -0.35 8.77
N LYS A 93 -3.78 0.31 9.92
CA LYS A 93 -5.02 0.47 10.68
C LYS A 93 -5.72 1.75 10.28
N THR A 94 -7.04 1.73 10.37
CA THR A 94 -7.86 2.92 10.12
C THR A 94 -8.04 3.72 11.40
N SER A 95 -7.70 5.01 11.37
CA SER A 95 -8.12 5.96 12.40
C SER A 95 -9.48 6.55 12.01
N TYR A 96 -10.49 6.38 12.85
CA TYR A 96 -11.84 6.89 12.59
C TYR A 96 -12.07 8.25 13.25
N ASN A 97 -12.47 9.26 12.48
CA ASN A 97 -13.14 10.44 13.00
C ASN A 97 -14.63 10.39 12.61
N GLU A 98 -15.53 10.85 13.49
CA GLU A 98 -16.97 10.92 13.21
C GLU A 98 -17.27 11.75 11.95
N ALA A 99 -16.45 12.77 11.67
CA ALA A 99 -16.52 13.55 10.45
C ALA A 99 -16.29 12.73 9.17
N ASP A 100 -15.48 11.67 9.21
CA ASP A 100 -15.17 10.85 8.03
C ASP A 100 -16.40 10.04 7.55
N ILE A 101 -17.25 9.61 8.48
CA ILE A 101 -18.50 8.90 8.15
C ILE A 101 -19.57 9.86 7.60
N ASP A 102 -19.57 11.11 8.07
CA ASP A 102 -20.48 12.13 7.56
C ASP A 102 -20.21 12.48 6.08
N GLU A 103 -18.98 12.26 5.61
CA GLU A 103 -18.60 12.46 4.20
C GLU A 103 -19.08 11.33 3.26
N ILE A 104 -19.48 10.16 3.77
CA ILE A 104 -19.94 9.04 2.93
C ILE A 104 -21.37 9.26 2.41
N ASP A 105 -22.27 9.81 3.26
CA ASP A 105 -23.65 10.19 2.91
C ASP A 105 -24.33 10.87 4.13
N LYS A 106 -25.08 11.96 3.90
CA LYS A 106 -25.77 12.72 4.96
C LYS A 106 -27.13 12.14 5.38
N GLY A 107 -27.67 11.12 4.71
CA GLY A 107 -28.98 10.57 5.11
C GLY A 107 -29.45 9.25 4.48
N GLY A 108 -28.66 8.59 3.63
CA GLY A 108 -29.09 7.39 2.91
C GLY A 108 -28.63 6.04 3.47
N ALA A 109 -28.88 5.00 2.67
CA ALA A 109 -28.54 3.60 2.97
C ALA A 109 -27.02 3.35 3.06
N LEU A 110 -26.22 4.21 2.41
CA LEU A 110 -24.76 4.09 2.39
C LEU A 110 -24.15 4.43 3.75
N ARG A 111 -24.69 5.43 4.45
CA ARG A 111 -24.32 5.75 5.83
C ARG A 111 -24.58 4.59 6.79
N LEU A 112 -25.69 3.89 6.63
CA LEU A 112 -26.02 2.71 7.46
C LEU A 112 -25.05 1.55 7.19
N ALA A 113 -24.67 1.33 5.94
CA ALA A 113 -23.66 0.33 5.58
C ALA A 113 -22.28 0.70 6.15
N ALA A 114 -21.88 1.98 6.03
CA ALA A 114 -20.63 2.48 6.59
C ALA A 114 -20.59 2.37 8.12
N GLY A 115 -21.68 2.70 8.79
CA GLY A 115 -21.81 2.55 10.25
C GLY A 115 -21.65 1.09 10.70
N ARG A 116 -22.28 0.14 10.00
CA ARG A 116 -22.12 -1.29 10.30
C ARG A 116 -20.68 -1.76 10.08
N LEU A 117 -20.05 -1.37 8.97
CA LEU A 117 -18.66 -1.71 8.71
C LEU A 117 -17.72 -1.13 9.77
N LYS A 118 -17.99 0.07 10.29
CA LYS A 118 -17.24 0.64 11.42
C LYS A 118 -17.45 -0.16 12.70
N GLU A 119 -18.70 -0.46 13.06
CA GLU A 119 -19.02 -1.26 14.25
C GLU A 119 -18.33 -2.63 14.19
N ASP A 120 -18.37 -3.30 13.05
CA ASP A 120 -17.71 -4.58 12.84
C ASP A 120 -16.18 -4.45 12.92
N ALA A 121 -15.60 -3.37 12.37
CA ALA A 121 -14.16 -3.11 12.45
C ALA A 121 -13.65 -2.84 13.87
N GLU A 122 -14.49 -2.27 14.74
CA GLU A 122 -14.17 -1.96 16.14
C GLU A 122 -14.59 -3.07 17.13
N SER A 123 -15.32 -4.08 16.66
CA SER A 123 -15.92 -5.12 17.51
C SER A 123 -14.90 -6.10 18.09
N GLU A 124 -14.73 -6.09 19.42
CA GLU A 124 -13.92 -7.07 20.14
C GLU A 124 -14.48 -8.51 20.07
N SER A 125 -15.77 -8.64 19.74
CA SER A 125 -16.46 -9.93 19.60
C SER A 125 -16.22 -10.64 18.27
N LEU A 126 -15.67 -9.94 17.28
CA LEU A 126 -15.30 -10.50 15.98
C LEU A 126 -13.83 -10.94 15.95
N SER A 127 -13.49 -11.79 14.98
CA SER A 127 -12.10 -12.20 14.76
C SER A 127 -11.27 -11.01 14.28
N SER A 128 -9.95 -11.09 14.43
CA SER A 128 -9.05 -10.07 13.86
C SER A 128 -9.14 -9.98 12.35
N GLU A 129 -9.40 -11.10 11.67
CA GLU A 129 -9.58 -11.17 10.22
C GLU A 129 -10.86 -10.45 9.80
N ASP A 130 -11.99 -10.73 10.45
CA ASP A 130 -13.27 -10.05 10.17
C ASP A 130 -13.17 -8.54 10.41
N ARG A 131 -12.52 -8.11 11.49
CA ARG A 131 -12.28 -6.69 11.76
C ARG A 131 -11.47 -6.02 10.64
N SER A 132 -10.44 -6.70 10.14
CA SER A 132 -9.59 -6.20 9.04
C SER A 132 -10.37 -6.11 7.73
N ILE A 133 -11.19 -7.13 7.43
CA ILE A 133 -12.07 -7.14 6.24
C ILE A 133 -13.04 -5.96 6.29
N SER A 134 -13.69 -5.72 7.43
CA SER A 134 -14.63 -4.62 7.60
C SER A 134 -13.96 -3.25 7.49
N ALA A 135 -12.77 -3.07 8.08
CA ALA A 135 -11.98 -1.85 7.94
C ALA A 135 -11.58 -1.58 6.48
N GLY A 136 -11.11 -2.60 5.77
CA GLY A 136 -10.76 -2.51 4.35
C GLY A 136 -11.97 -2.26 3.44
N ALA A 137 -13.12 -2.86 3.75
CA ALA A 137 -14.37 -2.61 3.03
C ALA A 137 -14.85 -1.16 3.20
N LEU A 138 -14.72 -0.61 4.41
CA LEU A 138 -15.08 0.78 4.69
C LEU A 138 -14.18 1.78 3.95
N ALA A 139 -12.87 1.53 3.89
CA ALA A 139 -11.93 2.35 3.12
C ALA A 139 -12.27 2.36 1.62
N ARG A 140 -12.58 1.20 1.04
CA ARG A 140 -13.03 1.09 -0.36
C ARG A 140 -14.34 1.84 -0.61
N LEU A 141 -15.32 1.69 0.29
CA LEU A 141 -16.60 2.38 0.20
C LEU A 141 -16.42 3.89 0.16
N TYR A 142 -15.56 4.43 1.03
CA TYR A 142 -15.23 5.85 1.08
C TYR A 142 -14.59 6.33 -0.24
N SER A 143 -13.64 5.57 -0.81
CA SER A 143 -13.02 5.90 -2.10
C SER A 143 -14.06 6.01 -3.23
N TYR A 144 -14.99 5.05 -3.31
CA TYR A 144 -16.05 5.09 -4.34
C TYR A 144 -16.97 6.30 -4.21
N VAL A 145 -17.27 6.75 -2.99
CA VAL A 145 -18.09 7.95 -2.79
C VAL A 145 -17.32 9.18 -3.25
N LYS A 146 -16.04 9.30 -2.91
CA LYS A 146 -15.21 10.43 -3.32
C LYS A 146 -15.06 10.52 -4.83
N GLU A 147 -14.80 9.42 -5.52
CA GLU A 147 -14.75 9.38 -6.98
C GLU A 147 -16.08 9.76 -7.65
N ALA A 148 -17.22 9.52 -7.00
CA ALA A 148 -18.54 9.86 -7.53
C ALA A 148 -18.94 11.33 -7.30
N GLU A 149 -18.25 12.04 -6.40
CA GLU A 149 -18.47 13.47 -6.14
C GLU A 149 -17.67 14.38 -7.11
N GLU A 150 -16.69 13.84 -7.84
CA GLU A 150 -15.89 14.53 -8.87
C GLU A 150 -16.52 14.49 -10.28
#